data_AF-A0AAU8T0T9-F1
#
_entry.id   AF-A0AAU8T0T9-F1
#
_cell.length_a   1.000
_cell.length_b   1.000
_cell.length_c   1.000
_cell.angle_alpha   90.00
_cell.angle_beta   90.00
_cell.angle_gamma   90.00
#
_symmetry.space_group_name_H-M   'P 1'
#
loop_
_entity.id
_entity.type
_entity.pdbx_description
1 polymer ?
#
loop_
_entity_poly.entity_id
_entity_poly.type
_entity_poly.pdbx_seq_one_letter_code
_entity_poly.pdbx_strand_id
1 'polypeptide(L)'
;METRLAAIPTTERTDEVRQRIGQDVFREALLELWDGRCALSGCDLPLSLLRASHAKPWSLADNSEKLDPFNGLLLTVHYDALFDQGLITFGDDGGLLISSSLSRDAQQILHLDSFTRLRFILPGHIEYLSFHRRNVAKL
;
A
#
# COMPACT_ATOMS: atom_id res chain seq x y z
N MET A 1 -2.39 -14.57 -17.08
CA MET A 1 -2.99 -13.81 -15.97
C MET A 1 -4.04 -12.82 -16.45
N GLU A 2 -3.83 -12.09 -17.55
CA GLU A 2 -4.81 -11.15 -18.15
C GLU A 2 -6.13 -11.81 -18.60
N THR A 3 -6.11 -13.11 -18.87
CA THR A 3 -7.22 -13.84 -19.50
C THR A 3 -8.51 -13.91 -18.67
N ARG A 4 -8.44 -13.75 -17.33
CA ARG A 4 -9.63 -13.84 -16.45
C ARG A 4 -10.44 -12.55 -16.35
N LEU A 5 -9.80 -11.38 -16.41
CA LEU A 5 -10.46 -10.08 -16.30
C LEU A 5 -11.11 -9.64 -17.63
N ALA A 6 -10.49 -10.00 -18.77
CA ALA A 6 -10.95 -9.60 -20.10
C ALA A 6 -12.25 -10.29 -20.57
N ALA A 7 -12.65 -11.40 -19.94
CA ALA A 7 -13.75 -12.24 -20.40
C ALA A 7 -15.14 -11.88 -19.82
N ILE A 8 -15.22 -10.91 -18.91
CA ILE A 8 -16.48 -10.53 -18.25
C ILE A 8 -17.10 -9.34 -19.03
N PRO A 9 -18.41 -9.27 -19.32
CA PRO A 9 -19.06 -8.08 -19.89
C PRO A 9 -19.16 -6.94 -18.85
N THR A 10 -19.35 -5.68 -19.28
CA THR A 10 -19.35 -4.52 -18.37
C THR A 10 -20.77 -4.14 -17.91
N THR A 11 -21.03 -4.25 -16.61
CA THR A 11 -22.25 -3.91 -15.83
C THR A 11 -21.82 -3.62 -14.38
N GLU A 12 -22.60 -2.89 -13.58
CA GLU A 12 -22.22 -2.55 -12.18
C GLU A 12 -21.85 -3.79 -11.34
N ARG A 13 -22.69 -4.84 -11.38
CA ARG A 13 -22.41 -6.11 -10.66
C ARG A 13 -21.13 -6.80 -11.14
N THR A 14 -20.80 -6.69 -12.42
CA THR A 14 -19.57 -7.28 -12.95
C THR A 14 -18.33 -6.44 -12.64
N ASP A 15 -18.48 -5.12 -12.47
CA ASP A 15 -17.38 -4.24 -12.10
C ASP A 15 -16.96 -4.42 -10.64
N GLU A 16 -17.92 -4.63 -9.73
CA GLU A 16 -17.65 -5.04 -8.35
C GLU A 16 -16.87 -6.37 -8.29
N VAL A 17 -17.28 -7.35 -9.12
CA VAL A 17 -16.59 -8.65 -9.21
C VAL A 17 -15.18 -8.49 -9.76
N ARG A 18 -14.99 -7.70 -10.82
CA ARG A 18 -13.66 -7.40 -11.39
C ARG A 18 -12.77 -6.69 -10.38
N GLN A 19 -13.29 -5.71 -9.64
CA GLN A 19 -12.55 -5.01 -8.60
C GLN A 19 -12.08 -5.99 -7.52
N ARG A 20 -12.97 -6.86 -7.03
CA ARG A 20 -12.62 -7.87 -6.03
C ARG A 20 -11.51 -8.80 -6.53
N ILE A 21 -11.64 -9.32 -7.74
CA ILE A 21 -10.62 -10.20 -8.34
C ILE A 21 -9.28 -9.46 -8.48
N GLY A 22 -9.30 -8.22 -8.96
CA GLY A 22 -8.07 -7.44 -9.11
C GLY A 22 -7.40 -7.13 -7.77
N GLN A 23 -8.18 -6.84 -6.73
CA GLN A 23 -7.68 -6.66 -5.36
C GLN A 23 -7.09 -7.94 -4.78
N ASP A 24 -7.71 -9.10 -5.04
CA ASP A 24 -7.19 -10.41 -4.63
C ASP A 24 -5.84 -10.70 -5.31
N VAL A 25 -5.74 -10.47 -6.63
CA VAL A 25 -4.49 -10.65 -7.40
C VAL A 25 -3.38 -9.72 -6.90
N PHE A 26 -3.70 -8.43 -6.71
CA PHE A 26 -2.74 -7.46 -6.18
C PHE A 26 -2.26 -7.84 -4.79
N ARG A 27 -3.17 -8.31 -3.93
CA ARG A 27 -2.85 -8.79 -2.59
C ARG A 27 -1.91 -9.99 -2.62
N GLU A 28 -2.17 -10.97 -3.47
CA GLU A 28 -1.30 -12.15 -3.65
C GLU A 28 0.12 -11.72 -4.07
N ALA A 29 0.23 -10.80 -5.02
CA ALA A 29 1.52 -10.28 -5.47
C ALA A 29 2.29 -9.55 -4.36
N LEU A 30 1.61 -8.78 -3.50
CA LEU A 30 2.24 -8.14 -2.34
C LEU A 30 2.67 -9.13 -1.27
N LEU A 31 1.90 -10.20 -1.05
CA LEU A 31 2.27 -11.27 -0.13
C LEU A 31 3.57 -11.95 -0.57
N GLU A 32 3.72 -12.20 -1.87
CA GLU A 32 4.96 -12.74 -2.44
C GLU A 32 6.13 -11.75 -2.32
N LEU A 33 5.94 -10.50 -2.75
CA LEU A 33 6.99 -9.48 -2.74
C LEU A 33 7.57 -9.24 -1.34
N TRP A 34 6.71 -9.21 -0.32
CA TRP A 34 7.11 -8.85 1.05
C TRP A 34 7.41 -10.05 1.96
N ASP A 35 7.44 -11.27 1.40
CA ASP A 35 7.65 -12.53 2.14
C ASP A 35 6.59 -12.75 3.24
N GLY A 36 5.33 -12.42 2.94
CA GLY A 36 4.21 -12.57 3.88
C GLY A 36 4.34 -11.73 5.16
N ARG A 37 5.20 -10.72 5.18
CA ARG A 37 5.55 -9.91 6.36
C ARG A 37 5.31 -8.44 6.09
N CYS A 38 5.04 -7.67 7.13
CA CYS A 38 4.87 -6.23 6.98
C CYS A 38 6.11 -5.57 6.32
N ALA A 39 5.86 -4.71 5.34
CA ALA A 39 6.87 -3.93 4.61
C ALA A 39 7.66 -2.99 5.53
N LEU A 40 7.02 -2.49 6.58
CA LEU A 40 7.61 -1.59 7.55
C LEU A 40 8.29 -2.34 8.69
N SER A 41 7.53 -3.09 9.50
CA SER A 41 8.05 -3.71 10.72
C SER A 41 8.65 -5.10 10.52
N GLY A 42 8.44 -5.74 9.36
CA GLY A 42 8.82 -7.15 9.16
C GLY A 42 8.04 -8.16 10.01
N CYS A 43 7.01 -7.70 10.73
CA CYS A 43 6.27 -8.54 11.64
C CYS A 43 5.59 -9.70 10.90
N ASP A 44 5.78 -10.90 11.47
CA ASP A 44 5.15 -12.15 11.05
C ASP A 44 3.79 -12.25 11.74
N LEU A 45 2.74 -11.84 11.03
CA LEU A 45 1.39 -11.90 11.54
C LEU A 45 0.59 -12.89 10.70
N PRO A 46 -0.50 -13.47 11.25
CA PRO A 46 -1.52 -14.11 10.43
C PRO A 46 -1.87 -13.22 9.24
N LEU A 47 -1.86 -13.79 8.03
CA LEU A 47 -2.01 -13.01 6.79
C LEU A 47 -3.30 -12.16 6.79
N SER A 48 -4.34 -12.58 7.51
CA SER A 48 -5.59 -11.83 7.70
C SER A 48 -5.43 -10.46 8.38
N LEU A 49 -4.34 -10.24 9.10
CA LEU A 49 -3.97 -8.97 9.76
C LEU A 49 -3.04 -8.10 8.91
N LEU A 50 -2.64 -8.58 7.73
CA LEU A 50 -1.90 -7.80 6.76
C LEU A 50 -2.86 -7.24 5.70
N ARG A 51 -2.61 -6.01 5.27
CA ARG A 51 -3.40 -5.24 4.32
C ARG A 51 -2.54 -4.90 3.11
N ALA A 52 -3.13 -5.04 1.93
CA ALA A 52 -2.54 -4.67 0.66
C ALA A 52 -2.92 -3.20 0.40
N SER A 53 -2.00 -2.29 0.68
CA SER A 53 -2.26 -0.85 0.67
C SER A 53 -1.71 -0.23 -0.61
N HIS A 54 -2.55 0.43 -1.40
CA HIS A 54 -2.12 1.12 -2.63
C HIS A 54 -1.47 2.48 -2.30
N ALA A 55 -0.34 2.79 -2.94
CA ALA A 55 0.30 4.09 -2.85
C ALA A 55 -0.40 5.12 -3.76
N LYS A 56 -0.64 4.78 -5.04
CA LYS A 56 -1.59 5.49 -5.89
C LYS A 56 -2.97 4.86 -5.72
N PRO A 57 -3.97 5.57 -5.17
CA PRO A 57 -5.27 5.00 -4.84
C PRO A 57 -5.93 4.32 -6.04
N TRP A 58 -6.62 3.21 -5.79
CA TRP A 58 -7.30 2.41 -6.83
C TRP A 58 -8.18 3.24 -7.77
N SER A 59 -8.88 4.25 -7.26
CA SER A 59 -9.76 5.12 -8.05
C SER A 59 -9.02 6.01 -9.04
N LEU A 60 -7.73 6.27 -8.81
CA LEU A 60 -6.87 7.10 -9.65
C LEU A 60 -5.90 6.28 -10.50
N ALA A 61 -5.79 4.98 -10.22
CA ALA A 61 -4.90 4.06 -10.91
C ALA A 61 -5.55 3.51 -12.20
N ASP A 62 -4.74 3.37 -13.24
CA ASP A 62 -5.12 2.63 -14.45
C ASP A 62 -5.12 1.11 -14.20
N ASN A 63 -5.53 0.32 -15.21
CA ASN A 63 -5.67 -1.13 -15.05
C ASN A 63 -4.34 -1.85 -14.79
N SER A 64 -3.22 -1.32 -15.28
CA SER A 64 -1.90 -1.88 -15.02
C SER A 64 -1.42 -1.51 -13.62
N GLU A 65 -1.53 -0.25 -13.23
CA GLU A 65 -1.14 0.28 -11.91
C GLU A 65 -1.95 -0.38 -10.77
N LYS A 66 -3.22 -0.74 -11.03
CA LYS A 66 -4.07 -1.45 -10.05
C LYS A 66 -3.54 -2.82 -9.65
N LEU A 67 -2.83 -3.48 -10.56
CA LEU A 67 -2.32 -4.85 -10.39
C LEU A 67 -0.81 -4.89 -10.15
N ASP A 68 -0.13 -3.76 -10.30
CA ASP A 68 1.31 -3.64 -10.12
C ASP A 68 1.69 -3.72 -8.62
N PRO A 69 2.45 -4.74 -8.17
CA PRO A 69 2.84 -4.85 -6.78
C PRO A 69 3.72 -3.70 -6.30
N PHE A 70 4.40 -2.97 -7.19
CA PHE A 70 5.16 -1.78 -6.79
C PHE A 70 4.27 -0.58 -6.42
N ASN A 71 3.00 -0.60 -6.82
CA ASN A 71 2.01 0.38 -6.41
C ASN A 71 1.46 0.11 -4.99
N GLY A 72 2.11 -0.73 -4.19
CA GLY A 72 1.66 -0.93 -2.84
C GLY A 72 2.66 -1.49 -1.86
N LEU A 73 2.19 -1.51 -0.62
CA LEU A 73 2.91 -2.00 0.53
C LEU A 73 2.04 -3.01 1.27
N LEU A 74 2.65 -4.09 1.75
CA LEU A 74 1.99 -5.02 2.65
C LEU A 74 2.13 -4.51 4.09
N LEU A 75 1.06 -4.00 4.68
CA LEU A 75 1.11 -3.30 5.96
C LEU A 75 0.29 -4.01 7.05
N THR A 76 0.67 -3.82 8.31
CA THR A 76 -0.22 -4.14 9.42
C THR A 76 -1.42 -3.19 9.41
N VAL A 77 -2.53 -3.59 10.04
CA VAL A 77 -3.79 -2.82 10.04
C VAL A 77 -3.61 -1.35 10.44
N HIS A 78 -2.76 -1.04 11.42
CA HIS A 78 -2.55 0.34 11.87
C HIS A 78 -1.67 1.14 10.89
N TYR A 79 -0.60 0.54 10.33
CA TYR A 79 0.22 1.23 9.34
C TYR A 79 -0.55 1.48 8.04
N ASP A 80 -1.38 0.52 7.63
CA ASP A 80 -2.31 0.69 6.50
C ASP A 80 -3.24 1.89 6.71
N ALA A 81 -3.91 1.97 7.85
CA ALA A 81 -4.81 3.08 8.16
C ALA A 81 -4.07 4.44 8.19
N LEU A 82 -2.84 4.49 8.71
CA LEU A 82 -2.04 5.71 8.71
C LEU A 82 -1.61 6.11 7.29
N PHE A 83 -1.22 5.14 6.47
CA PHE A 83 -0.75 5.38 5.11
C PHE A 83 -1.89 5.82 4.17
N ASP A 84 -3.02 5.13 4.22
CA ASP A 84 -4.23 5.44 3.43
C ASP A 84 -4.80 6.83 3.78
N GLN A 85 -4.78 7.20 5.07
CA GLN A 85 -5.21 8.53 5.51
C GLN A 85 -4.19 9.65 5.25
N GLY A 86 -3.01 9.32 4.72
CA GLY A 86 -1.93 10.26 4.45
C GLY A 86 -1.23 10.80 5.71
N LEU A 87 -1.35 10.10 6.84
CA LEU A 87 -0.69 10.45 8.10
C LEU A 87 0.78 10.00 8.14
N ILE A 88 1.10 8.97 7.35
CA ILE A 88 2.48 8.58 7.06
C ILE A 88 2.66 8.35 5.56
N THR A 89 3.90 8.45 5.12
CA THR A 89 4.36 8.06 3.77
C THR A 89 5.85 7.76 3.82
N PHE A 90 6.48 7.49 2.69
CA PHE A 90 7.89 7.11 2.61
C PHE A 90 8.66 7.94 1.59
N GLY A 91 9.89 8.29 1.94
CA GLY A 91 10.87 8.88 1.03
C GLY A 91 11.36 7.89 -0.02
N ASP A 92 12.16 8.39 -0.97
CA ASP A 92 12.74 7.57 -2.05
C ASP A 92 13.84 6.61 -1.55
N ASP A 93 14.31 6.83 -0.32
CA ASP A 93 15.20 5.96 0.43
C ASP A 93 14.46 4.98 1.35
N GLY A 94 13.11 5.02 1.33
CA GLY A 94 12.25 4.23 2.21
C GLY A 94 12.11 4.78 3.63
N GLY A 95 12.68 5.94 3.95
CA GLY A 95 12.54 6.59 5.25
C GLY A 95 11.11 7.04 5.54
N LEU A 96 10.64 6.83 6.77
CA LEU A 96 9.29 7.24 7.19
C LEU A 96 9.19 8.78 7.22
N LEU A 97 8.15 9.31 6.59
CA LEU A 97 7.74 10.70 6.69
C LEU A 97 6.39 10.76 7.40
N ILE A 98 6.29 11.59 8.44
CA ILE A 98 5.14 11.66 9.33
C ILE A 98 4.45 13.02 9.14
N SER A 99 3.13 13.00 9.01
CA SER A 99 2.29 14.19 8.97
C SER A 99 2.44 15.03 10.24
N SER A 100 2.50 16.35 10.08
CA SER A 100 2.46 17.31 11.18
C SER A 100 1.17 17.24 12.02
N SER A 101 0.12 16.60 11.52
CA SER A 101 -1.14 16.39 12.24
C SER A 101 -1.09 15.26 13.29
N LEU A 102 -0.07 14.40 13.25
CA LEU A 102 0.08 13.29 14.19
C LEU A 102 0.87 13.75 15.43
N SER A 103 0.24 13.71 16.61
CA SER A 103 0.88 14.16 17.86
C SER A 103 2.11 13.32 18.21
N ARG A 104 3.05 13.91 18.96
CA ARG A 104 4.24 13.16 19.44
C ARG A 104 3.87 11.95 20.29
N ASP A 105 2.83 12.07 21.12
CA ASP A 105 2.35 10.97 21.94
C ASP A 105 1.84 9.81 21.08
N ALA A 106 1.09 10.11 20.01
CA ALA A 106 0.64 9.10 19.06
C ALA A 106 1.81 8.46 18.32
N GLN A 107 2.78 9.26 17.87
CA GLN A 107 4.01 8.75 17.25
C GLN A 107 4.75 7.78 18.18
N GLN A 108 4.88 8.12 19.47
CA GLN A 108 5.55 7.26 20.45
C GLN A 108 4.78 5.96 20.71
N ILE A 109 3.46 6.03 20.91
CA ILE A 109 2.60 4.85 21.16
C ILE A 109 2.59 3.90 19.95
N LEU A 110 2.62 4.46 18.74
CA LEU A 110 2.60 3.70 17.49
C LEU A 110 4.01 3.31 17.00
N HIS A 111 5.05 3.64 17.78
CA HIS A 111 6.45 3.40 17.44
C HIS A 111 6.84 3.94 16.06
N LEU A 112 6.44 5.18 15.77
CA LEU A 112 6.78 5.92 14.56
C LEU A 112 7.92 6.89 14.90
N ASP A 113 9.13 6.61 14.42
CA ASP A 113 10.29 7.47 14.66
C ASP A 113 11.07 7.73 13.36
N SER A 114 12.08 8.61 13.44
CA SER A 114 12.93 8.98 12.29
C SER A 114 13.82 7.84 11.78
N PHE A 115 13.97 6.75 12.55
CA PHE A 115 14.75 5.58 12.16
C PHE A 115 13.87 4.49 11.53
N THR A 116 12.56 4.68 11.57
CA THR A 116 11.59 3.78 10.98
C THR A 116 11.68 3.89 9.46
N ARG A 117 11.90 2.75 8.78
CA ARG A 117 12.05 2.70 7.32
C ARG A 117 11.47 1.42 6.78
N LEU A 118 11.08 1.43 5.51
CA LEU A 118 10.76 0.20 4.78
C LEU A 118 11.94 -0.77 4.81
N ARG A 119 11.66 -2.07 4.91
CA ARG A 119 12.67 -3.13 4.90
C ARG A 119 13.55 -3.09 3.65
N PHE A 120 12.95 -2.77 2.52
CA PHE A 120 13.63 -2.50 1.25
C PHE A 120 12.77 -1.58 0.39
N ILE A 121 13.40 -0.94 -0.59
CA ILE A 121 12.72 -0.19 -1.64
C ILE A 121 13.33 -0.59 -2.98
N LEU A 122 12.48 -0.77 -3.97
CA LEU A 122 12.86 -1.11 -5.34
C LEU A 122 12.49 0.05 -6.28
N PRO A 123 13.19 0.24 -7.41
CA PRO A 123 12.96 1.37 -8.32
C PRO A 123 11.49 1.56 -8.74
N GLY A 124 10.72 0.48 -8.90
CA GLY A 124 9.30 0.55 -9.24
C GLY A 124 8.42 1.27 -8.21
N HIS A 125 8.81 1.31 -6.93
CA HIS A 125 8.00 1.98 -5.90
C HIS A 125 8.11 3.51 -5.96
N ILE A 126 9.20 4.04 -6.54
CA ILE A 126 9.58 5.44 -6.40
C ILE A 126 8.53 6.37 -6.99
N GLU A 127 8.01 6.05 -8.17
CA GLU A 127 6.99 6.87 -8.82
C GLU A 127 5.67 6.88 -8.05
N TYR A 128 5.24 5.72 -7.53
CA TYR A 128 4.02 5.59 -6.74
C TYR A 128 4.13 6.26 -5.36
N LEU A 129 5.26 6.13 -4.67
CA LEU A 129 5.49 6.83 -3.40
C LEU A 129 5.62 8.34 -3.62
N SER A 130 6.25 8.78 -4.71
CA SER A 130 6.26 10.19 -5.12
C SER A 130 4.85 10.71 -5.42
N PHE A 131 3.99 9.90 -6.02
CA PHE A 131 2.57 10.23 -6.19
C PHE A 131 1.87 10.36 -4.84
N HIS A 132 2.03 9.38 -3.95
CA HIS A 132 1.41 9.37 -2.62
C HIS A 132 1.80 10.61 -1.82
N ARG A 133 3.09 10.96 -1.78
CA ARG A 133 3.58 12.19 -1.12
C ARG A 133 2.95 13.48 -1.63
N ARG A 134 2.66 13.55 -2.94
CA ARG A 134 2.11 14.76 -3.58
C ARG A 134 0.60 14.87 -3.51
N ASN A 135 -0.12 13.75 -3.42
CA ASN A 135 -1.57 13.73 -3.63
C ASN A 135 -2.36 13.13 -2.45
N VAL A 136 -1.72 12.37 -1.57
CA VAL A 136 -2.37 11.67 -0.45
C VAL A 136 -1.81 12.12 0.89
N ALA A 137 -0.48 12.18 1.03
CA ALA A 137 0.18 12.54 2.26
C ALA A 137 -0.14 13.99 2.69
N LYS A 138 -0.39 14.17 3.98
CA LYS A 138 -0.69 15.45 4.63
C LYS A 138 0.51 15.91 5.45
N LEU A 139 1.68 16.02 4.81
CA LEU A 139 2.94 16.37 5.48
C LEU A 139 2.86 17.76 6.12
#